data_AF-A0A329VX36-F1
#
_entry.id   AF-A0A329VX36-F1
#
_cell.length_a   1.000
_cell.length_b   1.000
_cell.length_c   1.000
_cell.angle_alpha   90.00
_cell.angle_beta   90.00
_cell.angle_gamma   90.00
#
_symmetry.space_group_name_H-M   'P 1'
#
loop_
_entity.id
_entity.type
_entity.pdbx_description
1 polymer ?
#
loop_
_entity_poly.entity_id
_entity_poly.type
_entity_poly.pdbx_seq_one_letter_code
_entity_poly.pdbx_strand_id
1 'polypeptide(L)'
;MSVKGITPQELADYGIHDVNETIYNPSYELLFSEETKPSLEGCESGTLTNLGAVAVDTGIFTGRSPKDKYIVRDDVTRDTVWWADQGKGKNDNKPLQQETWTYLKGLVTKQLSGKRLFVVDAFCGANADTRLKVRFITEVAWQAHFVKNMFIRPSDEELAEFKPDFIVMNGAKCTNPQWQEQGLNSENFVAFNLTERMQLIGGTWYGGEMKKGMFSMMNYLLPLKGIASMHCSANVGEKGDVAVFFGLSGTGKTTLSTDPKRKLIGDDEHGWDDDGVFNFEGGCYAKTINLSKEAEPDIYNAIRRDALLENVTVLTDGTVDFHDGSKTENTRVSYPINHIENIVKPVSKAGHATKVIFLTADAFGVLPPVSRLTPEQTQYHFLSGFTAKLAGTERGVTEPTPTFSACFGAAFLTLHPTQYAEVLVKRMQAAGAKAYLVNTGWNGTGKRISIKDTRGIIDAILNGDIEEADTITLPIFDLAVPTALPGVDTDILDPRKTYADKSQWEEKAKDLAHRFVDNFDKYTDTPAGEALVKAGPKL
;
A
#
# COMPACT_ATOMS: atom_id res chain seq x y z
N MET A 1 4.41 -27.79 22.70
CA MET A 1 4.48 -26.97 23.93
C MET A 1 3.22 -26.11 23.95
N SER A 2 2.54 -25.89 25.07
CA SER A 2 1.36 -25.01 25.06
C SER A 2 1.82 -23.58 24.79
N VAL A 3 1.27 -22.94 23.74
CA VAL A 3 1.49 -21.51 23.49
C VAL A 3 1.08 -20.75 24.75
N LYS A 4 2.00 -19.96 25.32
CA LYS A 4 1.71 -19.16 26.51
C LYS A 4 0.73 -18.06 26.11
N GLY A 5 -0.47 -18.08 26.69
CA GLY A 5 -1.46 -17.02 26.47
C GLY A 5 -1.01 -15.69 27.08
N ILE A 6 -1.65 -14.60 26.66
CA ILE A 6 -1.41 -13.25 27.20
C ILE A 6 -1.97 -13.16 28.62
N THR A 7 -1.14 -12.71 29.54
CA THR A 7 -1.58 -12.47 30.92
C THR A 7 -2.25 -11.09 31.05
N PRO A 8 -3.22 -10.91 31.97
CA PRO A 8 -3.78 -9.60 32.26
C PRO A 8 -2.73 -8.56 32.64
N GLN A 9 -1.64 -8.98 33.30
CA GLN A 9 -0.53 -8.09 33.65
C GLN A 9 0.17 -7.53 32.42
N GLU A 10 0.41 -8.35 31.38
CA GLU A 10 1.02 -7.85 30.13
C GLU A 10 0.17 -6.77 29.45
N LEU A 11 -1.15 -6.86 29.56
CA LEU A 11 -2.06 -5.82 29.03
C LEU A 11 -2.09 -4.58 29.94
N ALA A 12 -1.99 -4.78 31.26
CA ALA A 12 -1.89 -3.68 32.23
C ALA A 12 -0.63 -2.83 32.02
N ASP A 13 0.48 -3.44 31.57
CA ASP A 13 1.70 -2.71 31.22
C ASP A 13 1.50 -1.74 30.02
N TYR A 14 0.48 -1.99 29.19
CA TYR A 14 0.05 -1.06 28.12
C TYR A 14 -1.00 -0.04 28.59
N GLY A 15 -1.48 -0.15 29.83
CA GLY A 15 -2.52 0.69 30.43
C GLY A 15 -3.95 0.15 30.27
N ILE A 16 -4.10 -1.11 29.83
CA ILE A 16 -5.42 -1.76 29.68
C ILE A 16 -5.69 -2.60 30.94
N HIS A 17 -6.77 -2.30 31.65
CA HIS A 17 -7.11 -2.92 32.93
C HIS A 17 -8.44 -3.69 32.87
N ASP A 18 -8.66 -4.56 33.87
CA ASP A 18 -9.92 -5.28 34.07
C ASP A 18 -10.41 -6.06 32.84
N VAL A 19 -9.50 -6.65 32.07
CA VAL A 19 -9.83 -7.41 30.85
C VAL A 19 -10.62 -8.67 31.23
N ASN A 20 -11.85 -8.78 30.72
CA ASN A 20 -12.77 -9.89 31.06
C ASN A 20 -12.28 -11.23 30.51
N GLU A 21 -11.82 -11.23 29.26
CA GLU A 21 -11.34 -12.40 28.55
C GLU A 21 -10.37 -11.96 27.44
N THR A 22 -9.29 -12.71 27.24
CA THR A 22 -8.35 -12.49 26.14
C THR A 22 -8.37 -13.67 25.18
N ILE A 23 -8.73 -13.40 23.94
CA ILE A 23 -8.66 -14.34 22.82
C ILE A 23 -7.33 -14.14 22.11
N TYR A 24 -6.36 -14.99 22.42
CA TYR A 24 -5.01 -14.89 21.88
C TYR A 24 -4.82 -15.72 20.60
N ASN A 25 -4.26 -15.10 19.56
CA ASN A 25 -3.98 -15.67 18.25
C ASN A 25 -5.12 -16.58 17.71
N PRO A 26 -6.37 -16.06 17.64
CA PRO A 26 -7.54 -16.85 17.27
C PRO A 26 -7.35 -17.59 15.95
N SER A 27 -7.88 -18.81 15.87
CA SER A 27 -7.96 -19.56 14.60
C SER A 27 -8.97 -18.90 13.66
N TYR A 28 -8.86 -19.21 12.37
CA TYR A 28 -9.85 -18.77 11.38
C TYR A 28 -11.26 -19.28 11.68
N GLU A 29 -11.38 -20.52 12.18
CA GLU A 29 -12.67 -21.10 12.60
C GLU A 29 -13.30 -20.29 13.74
N LEU A 30 -12.50 -19.88 14.73
CA LEU A 30 -12.98 -19.04 15.83
C LEU A 30 -13.40 -17.66 15.31
N LEU A 31 -12.58 -17.01 14.48
CA LEU A 31 -12.91 -15.71 13.89
C LEU A 31 -14.21 -15.76 13.09
N PHE A 32 -14.37 -16.77 12.23
CA PHE A 32 -15.62 -16.98 11.48
C PHE A 32 -16.83 -17.11 12.42
N SER A 33 -16.71 -17.93 13.48
CA SER A 33 -17.77 -18.10 14.47
C SER A 33 -18.08 -16.80 15.21
N GLU A 34 -17.07 -16.00 15.52
CA GLU A 34 -17.22 -14.70 16.17
C GLU A 34 -17.89 -13.66 15.28
N GLU A 35 -17.49 -13.57 14.00
CA GLU A 35 -17.96 -12.58 13.03
C GLU A 35 -19.41 -12.82 12.57
N THR A 36 -19.88 -14.06 12.67
CA THR A 36 -21.24 -14.46 12.27
C THR A 36 -22.24 -14.48 13.43
N LYS A 37 -21.86 -13.98 14.62
CA LYS A 37 -22.75 -13.93 15.78
C LYS A 37 -23.96 -13.00 15.52
N PRO A 38 -25.20 -13.48 15.73
CA PRO A 38 -26.41 -12.66 15.54
C PRO A 38 -26.53 -11.44 16.47
N SER A 39 -25.75 -11.41 17.56
CA SER A 39 -25.76 -10.31 18.54
C SER A 39 -24.86 -9.14 18.18
N LEU A 40 -24.10 -9.22 17.07
CA LEU A 40 -23.22 -8.14 16.64
C LEU A 40 -24.03 -7.03 15.96
N GLU A 41 -23.73 -5.78 16.31
CA GLU A 41 -24.43 -4.59 15.84
C GLU A 41 -23.47 -3.61 15.14
N GLY A 42 -24.03 -2.73 14.30
CA GLY A 42 -23.26 -1.69 13.60
C GLY A 42 -22.08 -2.25 12.80
N CYS A 43 -20.94 -1.56 12.87
CA CYS A 43 -19.71 -1.93 12.15
C CYS A 43 -19.02 -3.21 12.67
N GLU A 44 -19.56 -3.87 13.70
CA GLU A 44 -19.06 -5.19 14.13
C GLU A 44 -19.67 -6.34 13.33
N SER A 45 -20.87 -6.12 12.78
CA SER A 45 -21.66 -7.16 12.13
C SER A 45 -21.00 -7.67 10.85
N GLY A 46 -20.90 -9.00 10.73
CA GLY A 46 -20.45 -9.69 9.53
C GLY A 46 -21.60 -10.37 8.81
N THR A 47 -21.64 -10.26 7.48
CA THR A 47 -22.60 -10.97 6.62
C THR A 47 -21.88 -12.08 5.85
N LEU A 48 -22.38 -13.31 5.96
CA LEU A 48 -21.85 -14.41 5.15
C LEU A 48 -22.35 -14.29 3.70
N THR A 49 -21.41 -14.33 2.76
CA THR A 49 -21.71 -14.28 1.32
C THR A 49 -21.84 -15.68 0.72
N ASN A 50 -22.42 -15.77 -0.49
CA ASN A 50 -22.51 -17.02 -1.26
C ASN A 50 -21.14 -17.61 -1.65
N LEU A 51 -20.08 -16.79 -1.62
CA LEU A 51 -18.69 -17.22 -1.83
C LEU A 51 -18.09 -17.88 -0.58
N GLY A 52 -18.77 -17.82 0.56
CA GLY A 52 -18.30 -18.34 1.85
C GLY A 52 -17.37 -17.39 2.60
N ALA A 53 -17.07 -16.21 2.05
CA ALA A 53 -16.35 -15.13 2.72
C ALA A 53 -17.32 -14.29 3.58
N VAL A 54 -16.83 -13.75 4.69
CA VAL A 54 -17.57 -12.77 5.50
C VAL A 54 -17.36 -11.38 4.92
N ALA A 55 -18.42 -10.57 4.87
CA ALA A 55 -18.39 -9.17 4.47
C ALA A 55 -18.72 -8.25 5.65
N VAL A 56 -17.97 -7.18 5.81
CA VAL A 56 -18.14 -6.17 6.87
C VAL A 56 -18.31 -4.76 6.31
N ASP A 57 -18.91 -3.90 7.13
CA ASP A 57 -19.18 -2.49 6.84
C ASP A 57 -18.36 -1.58 7.77
N THR A 58 -17.48 -0.74 7.22
CA THR A 58 -16.65 0.18 8.01
C THR A 58 -17.25 1.58 8.18
N GLY A 59 -18.56 1.71 7.99
CA GLY A 59 -19.32 2.94 8.08
C GLY A 59 -18.85 3.97 7.06
N ILE A 60 -18.63 5.20 7.54
CA ILE A 60 -18.15 6.32 6.73
C ILE A 60 -16.64 6.23 6.40
N PHE A 61 -15.91 5.33 7.04
CA PHE A 61 -14.46 5.18 6.91
C PHE A 61 -14.13 4.13 5.85
N THR A 62 -14.44 4.45 4.59
CA THR A 62 -14.25 3.56 3.43
C THR A 62 -12.85 3.69 2.79
N GLY A 63 -11.93 4.37 3.46
CA GLY A 63 -10.58 4.65 3.00
C GLY A 63 -9.74 5.33 4.07
N ARG A 64 -8.47 5.61 3.75
CA ARG A 64 -7.52 6.20 4.70
C ARG A 64 -7.93 7.62 5.13
N SER A 65 -7.48 8.01 6.32
CA SER A 65 -7.64 9.34 6.91
C SER A 65 -6.28 10.04 7.08
N PRO A 66 -5.56 10.42 6.00
CA PRO A 66 -4.22 11.01 6.09
C PRO A 66 -4.19 12.32 6.90
N LYS A 67 -5.30 13.08 6.88
CA LYS A 67 -5.47 14.30 7.71
C LYS A 67 -5.53 14.01 9.21
N ASP A 68 -5.78 12.78 9.63
CA ASP A 68 -5.84 12.35 11.03
C ASP A 68 -4.59 11.53 11.45
N LYS A 69 -3.56 11.45 10.58
CA LYS A 69 -2.25 10.82 10.88
C LYS A 69 -1.34 11.76 11.69
N TYR A 70 -0.82 11.31 12.83
CA TYR A 70 0.11 12.09 13.66
C TYR A 70 1.28 11.24 14.17
N ILE A 71 2.46 11.84 14.33
CA ILE A 71 3.66 11.18 14.88
C ILE A 71 4.19 12.04 16.02
N VAL A 72 4.44 11.42 17.18
CA VAL A 72 5.04 12.12 18.33
C VAL A 72 6.42 12.64 17.94
N ARG A 73 6.64 13.95 18.17
CA ARG A 73 7.92 14.61 17.96
C ARG A 73 8.68 14.68 19.27
N ASP A 74 9.57 13.71 19.48
CA ASP A 74 10.43 13.55 20.66
C ASP A 74 11.90 13.37 20.25
N ASP A 75 12.80 13.04 21.18
CA ASP A 75 14.22 12.84 20.87
C ASP A 75 14.50 11.71 19.87
N VAL A 76 13.58 10.74 19.70
CA VAL A 76 13.75 9.62 18.75
C VAL A 76 13.43 10.05 17.32
N THR A 77 12.51 10.99 17.15
CA THR A 77 11.95 11.34 15.83
C THR A 77 12.30 12.75 15.35
N ARG A 78 12.69 13.66 16.26
CA ARG A 78 12.86 15.10 15.99
C ARG A 78 13.70 15.37 14.76
N ASP A 79 14.85 14.71 14.65
CA ASP A 79 15.87 15.03 13.64
C ASP A 79 15.90 14.02 12.47
N THR A 80 15.01 13.02 12.48
CA THR A 80 15.02 11.91 11.50
C THR A 80 13.75 11.83 10.67
N VAL A 81 12.59 12.15 11.25
CA VAL A 81 11.30 12.11 10.53
C VAL A 81 11.20 13.29 9.57
N TRP A 82 10.67 13.03 8.37
CA TRP A 82 10.28 14.06 7.42
C TRP A 82 8.97 14.72 7.85
N TRP A 83 9.09 15.77 8.65
CA TRP A 83 7.96 16.47 9.27
C TRP A 83 7.12 17.26 8.26
N ALA A 84 5.80 17.30 8.49
CA ALA A 84 4.87 18.06 7.64
C ALA A 84 4.95 19.59 7.83
N ASP A 85 5.49 20.04 8.97
CA ASP A 85 5.69 21.46 9.32
C ASP A 85 7.13 21.94 9.05
N GLN A 86 7.96 21.15 8.36
CA GLN A 86 9.34 21.48 8.01
C GLN A 86 9.64 21.21 6.53
N GLY A 87 10.52 22.04 5.95
CA GLY A 87 10.97 21.90 4.55
C GLY A 87 9.93 22.33 3.52
N LYS A 88 10.26 22.12 2.23
CA LYS A 88 9.39 22.49 1.09
C LYS A 88 8.31 21.44 0.76
N GLY A 89 8.50 20.21 1.21
CA GLY A 89 7.71 19.06 0.75
C GLY A 89 6.46 18.78 1.59
N LYS A 90 5.28 18.89 0.98
CA LYS A 90 4.00 18.51 1.61
C LYS A 90 3.94 17.00 1.88
N ASN A 91 3.62 16.64 3.13
CA ASN A 91 3.44 15.25 3.58
C ASN A 91 2.43 15.17 4.75
N ASP A 92 2.15 13.94 5.22
CA ASP A 92 1.13 13.68 6.24
C ASP A 92 1.69 13.48 7.67
N ASN A 93 3.01 13.61 7.87
CA ASN A 93 3.69 13.36 9.14
C ASN A 93 3.56 14.58 10.07
N LYS A 94 2.33 14.81 10.56
CA LYS A 94 2.01 15.92 11.45
C LYS A 94 2.60 15.65 12.85
N PRO A 95 3.32 16.62 13.45
CA PRO A 95 3.89 16.43 14.77
C PRO A 95 2.79 16.36 15.84
N LEU A 96 3.01 15.53 16.85
CA LEU A 96 2.18 15.39 18.05
C LEU A 96 3.03 15.65 19.30
N GLN A 97 2.45 16.32 20.29
CA GLN A 97 3.08 16.51 21.60
C GLN A 97 2.88 15.27 22.47
N GLN A 98 3.81 15.01 23.39
CA GLN A 98 3.76 13.84 24.28
C GLN A 98 2.54 13.87 25.20
N GLU A 99 2.10 15.05 25.62
CA GLU A 99 0.91 15.26 26.45
C GLU A 99 -0.36 14.86 25.70
N THR A 100 -0.50 15.30 24.44
CA THR A 100 -1.62 14.91 23.57
C THR A 100 -1.58 13.42 23.28
N TRP A 101 -0.41 12.84 23.01
CA TRP A 101 -0.25 11.39 22.88
C TRP A 101 -0.76 10.63 24.12
N THR A 102 -0.34 11.07 25.31
CA THR A 102 -0.75 10.46 26.59
C THR A 102 -2.27 10.52 26.75
N TYR A 103 -2.88 11.64 26.36
CA TYR A 103 -4.34 11.78 26.33
C TYR A 103 -5.01 10.78 25.39
N LEU A 104 -4.56 10.70 24.13
CA LEU A 104 -5.09 9.77 23.12
C LEU A 104 -4.91 8.30 23.55
N LYS A 105 -3.75 7.96 24.14
CA LYS A 105 -3.49 6.63 24.69
C LYS A 105 -4.49 6.31 25.78
N GLY A 106 -4.76 7.24 26.69
CA GLY A 106 -5.76 7.09 27.75
C GLY A 106 -7.19 6.85 27.22
N LEU A 107 -7.58 7.48 26.11
CA LEU A 107 -8.88 7.22 25.47
C LEU A 107 -8.97 5.77 24.98
N VAL A 108 -7.96 5.32 24.24
CA VAL A 108 -7.94 3.96 23.66
C VAL A 108 -7.85 2.90 24.75
N THR A 109 -6.98 3.07 25.74
CA THR A 109 -6.84 2.07 26.80
C THR A 109 -8.08 2.01 27.68
N LYS A 110 -8.72 3.14 27.98
CA LYS A 110 -10.03 3.17 28.65
C LYS A 110 -11.10 2.47 27.82
N GLN A 111 -11.11 2.67 26.51
CA GLN A 111 -12.03 2.01 25.59
C GLN A 111 -11.86 0.48 25.59
N LEU A 112 -10.63 -0.01 25.67
CA LEU A 112 -10.31 -1.44 25.64
C LEU A 112 -10.38 -2.12 27.02
N SER A 113 -10.30 -1.36 28.11
CA SER A 113 -10.40 -1.88 29.48
C SER A 113 -11.81 -2.39 29.80
N GLY A 114 -11.94 -3.39 30.67
CA GLY A 114 -13.24 -3.93 31.06
C GLY A 114 -13.92 -4.80 29.99
N LYS A 115 -13.21 -5.20 28.93
CA LYS A 115 -13.77 -5.87 27.75
C LYS A 115 -13.16 -7.23 27.47
N ARG A 116 -13.82 -7.96 26.59
CA ARG A 116 -13.24 -9.10 25.89
C ARG A 116 -12.39 -8.57 24.74
N LEU A 117 -11.14 -9.02 24.66
CA LEU A 117 -10.17 -8.54 23.69
C LEU A 117 -9.65 -9.66 22.81
N PHE A 118 -9.40 -9.34 21.55
CA PHE A 118 -8.64 -10.16 20.63
C PHE A 118 -7.21 -9.63 20.58
N VAL A 119 -6.24 -10.52 20.78
CA VAL A 119 -4.82 -10.19 20.69
C VAL A 119 -4.18 -11.06 19.62
N VAL A 120 -3.54 -10.44 18.63
CA VAL A 120 -2.86 -11.14 17.54
C VAL A 120 -1.39 -10.73 17.52
N ASP A 121 -0.51 -11.69 17.78
CA ASP A 121 0.93 -11.55 17.58
C ASP A 121 1.28 -12.03 16.17
N ALA A 122 1.95 -11.17 15.39
CA ALA A 122 2.32 -11.39 14.00
C ALA A 122 3.65 -10.72 13.63
N PHE A 123 4.17 -11.00 12.43
CA PHE A 123 5.37 -10.34 11.90
C PHE A 123 5.05 -9.40 10.74
N CYS A 124 5.78 -8.29 10.67
CA CYS A 124 5.87 -7.41 9.51
C CYS A 124 7.30 -7.47 8.97
N GLY A 125 7.47 -8.10 7.79
CA GLY A 125 8.79 -8.47 7.24
C GLY A 125 9.02 -9.98 7.21
N ALA A 126 9.30 -10.53 6.02
CA ALA A 126 9.56 -11.96 5.87
C ALA A 126 10.94 -12.42 6.36
N ASN A 127 11.91 -11.50 6.50
CA ASN A 127 13.26 -11.80 6.96
C ASN A 127 13.40 -11.58 8.47
N ALA A 128 13.94 -12.59 9.18
CA ALA A 128 13.96 -12.61 10.65
C ALA A 128 14.86 -11.54 11.29
N ASP A 129 15.86 -11.06 10.57
CA ASP A 129 16.84 -10.05 10.99
C ASP A 129 16.29 -8.61 10.94
N THR A 130 15.25 -8.39 10.14
CA THR A 130 14.71 -7.06 9.84
C THR A 130 13.22 -6.92 10.15
N ARG A 131 12.51 -8.03 10.40
CA ARG A 131 11.09 -8.02 10.74
C ARG A 131 10.78 -7.33 12.05
N LEU A 132 9.63 -6.66 12.11
CA LEU A 132 9.00 -6.23 13.35
C LEU A 132 8.06 -7.32 13.88
N LYS A 133 8.16 -7.59 15.18
CA LYS A 133 7.18 -8.38 15.93
C LYS A 133 6.07 -7.45 16.39
N VAL A 134 4.87 -7.59 15.83
CA VAL A 134 3.76 -6.67 16.08
C VAL A 134 2.67 -7.37 16.89
N ARG A 135 2.24 -6.75 17.99
CA ARG A 135 1.09 -7.18 18.78
C ARG A 135 -0.09 -6.26 18.50
N PHE A 136 -1.17 -6.81 17.94
CA PHE A 136 -2.42 -6.11 17.69
C PHE A 136 -3.41 -6.39 18.81
N ILE A 137 -4.10 -5.36 19.29
CA ILE A 137 -5.12 -5.46 20.35
C ILE A 137 -6.39 -4.80 19.84
N THR A 138 -7.48 -5.58 19.77
CA THR A 138 -8.79 -5.12 19.28
C THR A 138 -9.91 -5.63 20.18
N GLU A 139 -11.06 -4.94 20.20
CA GLU A 139 -12.30 -5.46 20.81
C GLU A 139 -13.27 -6.08 19.78
N VAL A 140 -12.90 -6.05 18.49
CA VAL A 140 -13.75 -6.48 17.37
C VAL A 140 -13.07 -7.63 16.62
N ALA A 141 -13.80 -8.74 16.41
CA ALA A 141 -13.29 -9.97 15.83
C ALA A 141 -12.74 -9.78 14.40
N TRP A 142 -13.51 -9.12 13.53
CA TRP A 142 -13.08 -8.95 12.13
C TRP A 142 -11.80 -8.11 12.02
N GLN A 143 -11.54 -7.19 12.97
CA GLN A 143 -10.29 -6.42 12.97
C GLN A 143 -9.09 -7.32 13.28
N ALA A 144 -9.25 -8.30 14.18
CA ALA A 144 -8.26 -9.32 14.45
C ALA A 144 -8.07 -10.26 13.24
N HIS A 145 -9.16 -10.62 12.54
CA HIS A 145 -9.10 -11.36 11.28
C HIS A 145 -8.33 -10.60 10.20
N PHE A 146 -8.60 -9.31 10.02
CA PHE A 146 -7.88 -8.47 9.07
C PHE A 146 -6.37 -8.55 9.28
N VAL A 147 -5.88 -8.37 10.52
CA VAL A 147 -4.44 -8.42 10.79
C VAL A 147 -3.87 -9.84 10.69
N LYS A 148 -4.68 -10.89 10.99
CA LYS A 148 -4.30 -12.29 10.76
C LYS A 148 -4.12 -12.61 9.27
N ASN A 149 -4.91 -11.97 8.40
CA ASN A 149 -4.75 -12.05 6.96
C ASN A 149 -3.50 -11.29 6.50
N MET A 150 -3.39 -10.02 6.89
CA MET A 150 -2.40 -9.11 6.31
C MET A 150 -0.98 -9.31 6.81
N PHE A 151 -0.78 -9.73 8.06
CA PHE A 151 0.57 -9.91 8.62
C PHE A 151 1.01 -11.37 8.57
N ILE A 152 2.32 -11.59 8.64
CA ILE A 152 2.91 -12.93 8.58
C ILE A 152 2.58 -13.65 9.89
N ARG A 153 1.91 -14.79 9.77
CA ARG A 153 1.47 -15.61 10.91
C ARG A 153 2.66 -16.40 11.47
N PRO A 154 3.03 -16.20 12.75
CA PRO A 154 4.11 -16.98 13.38
C PRO A 154 3.72 -18.44 13.56
N SER A 155 4.70 -19.34 13.66
CA SER A 155 4.48 -20.70 14.13
C SER A 155 4.23 -20.75 15.64
N ASP A 156 3.73 -21.87 16.16
CA ASP A 156 3.52 -22.05 17.60
C ASP A 156 4.83 -21.92 18.40
N GLU A 157 5.96 -22.37 17.83
CA GLU A 157 7.29 -22.20 18.43
C GLU A 157 7.71 -20.73 18.47
N GLU A 158 7.46 -19.98 17.39
CA GLU A 158 7.75 -18.55 17.34
C GLU A 158 6.86 -17.75 18.31
N LEU A 159 5.61 -18.18 18.52
CA LEU A 159 4.70 -17.58 19.51
C LEU A 159 5.17 -17.82 20.94
N ALA A 160 5.80 -18.97 21.23
CA ALA A 160 6.29 -19.27 22.57
C ALA A 160 7.39 -18.31 23.05
N GLU A 161 8.15 -17.73 22.11
CA GLU A 161 9.24 -16.78 22.39
C GLU A 161 8.91 -15.34 21.95
N PHE A 162 7.64 -15.07 21.59
CA PHE A 162 7.25 -13.80 21.02
C PHE A 162 7.42 -12.66 22.03
N LYS A 163 8.19 -11.65 21.62
CA LYS A 163 8.34 -10.38 22.33
C LYS A 163 8.08 -9.26 21.34
N PRO A 164 6.98 -8.49 21.50
CA PRO A 164 6.62 -7.48 20.54
C PRO A 164 7.66 -6.35 20.49
N ASP A 165 8.00 -5.95 19.28
CA ASP A 165 8.78 -4.75 18.99
C ASP A 165 7.86 -3.52 18.85
N PHE A 166 6.59 -3.72 18.48
CA PHE A 166 5.61 -2.65 18.30
C PHE A 166 4.20 -3.11 18.71
N ILE A 167 3.42 -2.21 19.31
CA ILE A 167 2.04 -2.48 19.72
C ILE A 167 1.07 -1.65 18.87
N VAL A 168 0.00 -2.26 18.38
CA VAL A 168 -1.08 -1.58 17.67
C VAL A 168 -2.38 -1.75 18.46
N MET A 169 -2.90 -0.66 19.02
CA MET A 169 -4.17 -0.67 19.74
C MET A 169 -5.28 -0.05 18.88
N ASN A 170 -6.27 -0.87 18.55
CA ASN A 170 -7.41 -0.43 17.76
C ASN A 170 -8.61 -0.15 18.67
N GLY A 171 -8.80 1.14 18.97
CA GLY A 171 -9.94 1.67 19.71
C GLY A 171 -10.92 2.41 18.79
N ALA A 172 -11.24 1.87 17.61
CA ALA A 172 -12.12 2.50 16.62
C ALA A 172 -13.46 3.02 17.18
N LYS A 173 -13.95 2.43 18.28
CA LYS A 173 -15.18 2.85 18.96
C LYS A 173 -15.04 4.10 19.83
N CYS A 174 -13.84 4.56 20.17
CA CYS A 174 -13.64 5.82 20.89
C CYS A 174 -13.24 6.93 19.91
N THR A 175 -13.60 8.16 20.26
CA THR A 175 -13.16 9.38 19.57
C THR A 175 -12.54 10.34 20.59
N ASN A 176 -11.87 11.39 20.13
CA ASN A 176 -11.30 12.44 20.94
C ASN A 176 -12.23 13.67 20.97
N PRO A 177 -12.98 13.92 22.05
CA PRO A 177 -13.84 15.10 22.13
C PRO A 177 -13.08 16.43 22.22
N GLN A 178 -11.80 16.42 22.60
CA GLN A 178 -10.96 17.60 22.84
C GLN A 178 -10.08 17.96 21.63
N TRP A 179 -10.39 17.38 20.47
CA TRP A 179 -9.56 17.51 19.27
C TRP A 179 -9.38 18.98 18.85
N GLN A 180 -10.39 19.82 19.03
CA GLN A 180 -10.32 21.26 18.71
C GLN A 180 -9.36 21.99 19.63
N GLU A 181 -9.46 21.77 20.94
CA GLU A 181 -8.59 22.43 21.93
C GLU A 181 -7.13 21.96 21.80
N GLN A 182 -6.94 20.73 21.33
CA GLN A 182 -5.62 20.13 21.09
C GLN A 182 -5.04 20.46 19.69
N GLY A 183 -5.77 21.19 18.84
CA GLY A 183 -5.32 21.57 17.51
C GLY A 183 -5.21 20.42 16.51
N LEU A 184 -5.96 19.33 16.72
CA LEU A 184 -6.04 18.22 15.78
C LEU A 184 -7.04 18.53 14.65
N ASN A 185 -7.05 17.70 13.61
CA ASN A 185 -7.91 17.84 12.43
C ASN A 185 -9.37 17.43 12.69
N SER A 186 -9.59 16.36 13.47
CA SER A 186 -10.92 15.85 13.79
C SER A 186 -10.91 15.06 15.09
N GLU A 187 -12.07 14.58 15.52
CA GLU A 187 -12.20 13.66 16.67
C GLU A 187 -11.52 12.29 16.44
N ASN A 188 -11.15 11.98 15.19
CA ASN A 188 -10.48 10.74 14.81
C ASN A 188 -8.96 10.91 14.89
N PHE A 189 -8.24 9.81 15.11
CA PHE A 189 -6.79 9.85 15.15
C PHE A 189 -6.17 8.52 14.74
N VAL A 190 -5.06 8.62 14.01
CA VAL A 190 -4.10 7.53 13.78
C VAL A 190 -2.74 8.05 14.22
N ALA A 191 -2.37 7.75 15.46
CA ALA A 191 -1.21 8.34 16.12
C ALA A 191 -0.09 7.30 16.31
N PHE A 192 1.16 7.74 16.17
CA PHE A 192 2.35 6.91 16.33
C PHE A 192 3.31 7.51 17.36
N ASN A 193 3.86 6.68 18.24
CA ASN A 193 4.95 7.05 19.14
C ASN A 193 6.09 6.03 19.00
N LEU A 194 7.26 6.48 18.55
CA LEU A 194 8.40 5.60 18.29
C LEU A 194 9.24 5.34 19.55
N THR A 195 9.14 6.18 20.58
CA THR A 195 9.73 5.93 21.90
C THR A 195 8.97 4.82 22.61
N GLU A 196 7.64 4.91 22.65
CA GLU A 196 6.78 3.87 23.24
C GLU A 196 6.53 2.68 22.29
N ARG A 197 6.95 2.80 21.03
CA ARG A 197 6.76 1.82 19.95
C ARG A 197 5.31 1.37 19.81
N MET A 198 4.43 2.34 19.64
CA MET A 198 2.99 2.12 19.67
C MET A 198 2.25 2.91 18.60
N GLN A 199 1.22 2.28 18.02
CA GLN A 199 0.22 2.91 17.17
C GLN A 199 -1.14 2.89 17.87
N LEU A 200 -1.86 4.01 17.81
CA LEU A 200 -3.22 4.16 18.28
C LEU A 200 -4.16 4.47 17.12
N ILE A 201 -5.30 3.79 17.07
CA ILE A 201 -6.37 4.06 16.12
C ILE A 201 -7.65 4.38 16.90
N GLY A 202 -8.24 5.55 16.64
CA GLY A 202 -9.50 6.01 17.22
C GLY A 202 -10.45 6.57 16.17
N GLY A 203 -11.74 6.26 16.31
CA GLY A 203 -12.85 6.68 15.45
C GLY A 203 -12.96 5.93 14.13
N THR A 204 -11.85 5.81 13.39
CA THR A 204 -11.85 5.16 12.07
C THR A 204 -11.93 3.63 12.18
N TRP A 205 -12.84 3.05 11.40
CA TRP A 205 -12.99 1.59 11.25
C TRP A 205 -12.26 1.06 10.02
N TYR A 206 -11.57 1.87 9.23
CA TYR A 206 -10.93 1.41 8.00
C TYR A 206 -9.79 0.42 8.29
N GLY A 207 -9.88 -0.83 7.82
CA GLY A 207 -8.89 -1.88 8.10
C GLY A 207 -7.48 -1.51 7.65
N GLY A 208 -7.36 -0.78 6.55
CA GLY A 208 -6.08 -0.34 5.98
C GLY A 208 -5.21 0.51 6.92
N GLU A 209 -5.76 1.14 7.96
CA GLU A 209 -4.96 1.90 8.94
C GLU A 209 -4.08 0.97 9.82
N MET A 210 -4.51 -0.26 10.07
CA MET A 210 -3.71 -1.26 10.81
C MET A 210 -2.53 -1.77 9.98
N LYS A 211 -2.69 -1.87 8.65
CA LYS A 211 -1.65 -2.27 7.70
C LYS A 211 -0.66 -1.12 7.45
N LYS A 212 -1.17 0.03 7.00
CA LYS A 212 -0.33 1.14 6.52
C LYS A 212 0.42 1.88 7.62
N GLY A 213 -0.04 1.76 8.87
CA GLY A 213 0.74 2.22 10.02
C GLY A 213 2.06 1.48 10.14
N MET A 214 2.04 0.14 10.09
CA MET A 214 3.26 -0.67 10.16
C MET A 214 4.13 -0.51 8.92
N PHE A 215 3.53 -0.35 7.73
CA PHE A 215 4.30 0.01 6.55
C PHE A 215 5.07 1.33 6.73
N SER A 216 4.46 2.34 7.36
CA SER A 216 5.13 3.60 7.67
C SER A 216 6.31 3.42 8.64
N MET A 217 6.21 2.46 9.57
CA MET A 217 7.31 2.12 10.49
C MET A 217 8.44 1.37 9.75
N MET A 218 8.11 0.46 8.83
CA MET A 218 9.10 -0.18 7.97
C MET A 218 9.82 0.85 7.08
N ASN A 219 9.07 1.80 6.52
CA ASN A 219 9.61 2.93 5.76
C ASN A 219 10.52 3.85 6.59
N TYR A 220 10.41 3.85 7.92
CA TYR A 220 11.32 4.59 8.79
C TYR A 220 12.59 3.78 9.07
N LEU A 221 12.43 2.50 9.45
CA LEU A 221 13.53 1.69 9.98
C LEU A 221 14.46 1.12 8.91
N LEU A 222 13.92 0.69 7.78
CA LEU A 222 14.69 -0.07 6.77
C LEU A 222 15.67 0.81 5.98
N PRO A 223 15.27 1.99 5.47
CA PRO A 223 16.21 2.83 4.72
C PRO A 223 17.39 3.31 5.57
N LEU A 224 17.19 3.54 6.88
CA LEU A 224 18.26 3.88 7.82
C LEU A 224 19.32 2.76 7.96
N LYS A 225 18.98 1.53 7.57
CA LYS A 225 19.88 0.37 7.51
C LYS A 225 20.34 0.04 6.09
N GLY A 226 20.07 0.90 5.11
CA GLY A 226 20.40 0.68 3.71
C GLY A 226 19.55 -0.38 3.01
N ILE A 227 18.36 -0.69 3.53
CA ILE A 227 17.40 -1.62 2.94
C ILE A 227 16.28 -0.80 2.28
N ALA A 228 15.98 -1.05 1.01
CA ALA A 228 14.89 -0.31 0.37
C ALA A 228 13.57 -0.75 0.99
N SER A 229 12.67 0.19 1.27
CA SER A 229 11.29 -0.08 1.67
C SER A 229 10.37 0.50 0.61
N MET A 230 9.58 -0.37 -0.02
CA MET A 230 8.99 -0.12 -1.34
C MET A 230 7.48 -0.34 -1.31
N HIS A 231 6.75 0.62 -1.87
CA HIS A 231 5.31 0.50 -2.13
C HIS A 231 5.11 -0.07 -3.55
N CYS A 232 5.27 -1.38 -3.67
CA CYS A 232 5.22 -2.09 -4.93
C CYS A 232 4.55 -3.46 -4.76
N SER A 233 4.04 -4.04 -5.84
CA SER A 233 3.86 -5.49 -5.89
C SER A 233 5.13 -6.15 -6.42
N ALA A 234 5.30 -7.45 -6.20
CA ALA A 234 6.45 -8.19 -6.71
C ALA A 234 6.09 -9.62 -7.10
N ASN A 235 6.70 -10.12 -8.17
CA ASN A 235 6.60 -11.51 -8.61
C ASN A 235 7.91 -12.02 -9.22
N VAL A 236 8.01 -13.33 -9.38
CA VAL A 236 9.21 -14.01 -9.91
C VAL A 236 8.84 -14.98 -11.02
N GLY A 237 9.63 -14.97 -12.09
CA GLY A 237 9.51 -15.91 -13.20
C GLY A 237 10.13 -17.26 -12.87
N GLU A 238 9.93 -18.24 -13.75
CA GLU A 238 10.51 -19.59 -13.57
C GLU A 238 12.04 -19.59 -13.54
N LYS A 239 12.68 -18.60 -14.18
CA LYS A 239 14.14 -18.45 -14.21
C LYS A 239 14.69 -17.72 -12.98
N GLY A 240 13.84 -17.34 -12.03
CA GLY A 240 14.24 -16.57 -10.85
C GLY A 240 14.36 -15.06 -11.10
N ASP A 241 13.98 -14.59 -12.28
CA ASP A 241 13.94 -13.16 -12.62
C ASP A 241 12.84 -12.46 -11.82
N VAL A 242 13.19 -11.50 -10.98
CA VAL A 242 12.25 -10.77 -10.12
C VAL A 242 11.85 -9.45 -10.76
N ALA A 243 10.56 -9.12 -10.68
CA ALA A 243 10.01 -7.84 -11.10
C ALA A 243 9.27 -7.17 -9.95
N VAL A 244 9.43 -5.85 -9.83
CA VAL A 244 8.70 -5.02 -8.87
C VAL A 244 7.88 -3.96 -9.60
N PHE A 245 6.65 -3.73 -9.15
CA PHE A 245 5.70 -2.82 -9.78
C PHE A 245 5.27 -1.74 -8.78
N PHE A 246 5.85 -0.56 -8.85
CA PHE A 246 5.47 0.59 -8.02
C PHE A 246 4.19 1.24 -8.56
N GLY A 247 3.38 1.80 -7.67
CA GLY A 247 2.17 2.51 -8.05
C GLY A 247 1.25 2.79 -6.88
N LEU A 248 0.33 3.74 -7.04
CA LEU A 248 -0.71 3.99 -6.05
C LEU A 248 -1.80 2.91 -6.08
N SER A 249 -2.69 2.95 -5.10
CA SER A 249 -3.83 2.04 -5.05
C SER A 249 -4.72 2.21 -6.30
N GLY A 250 -5.03 1.10 -6.98
CA GLY A 250 -5.86 1.04 -8.19
C GLY A 250 -5.14 1.33 -9.52
N THR A 251 -3.82 1.57 -9.50
CA THR A 251 -3.02 1.76 -10.73
C THR A 251 -2.56 0.44 -11.35
N GLY A 252 -3.08 -0.71 -10.90
CA GLY A 252 -2.81 -2.03 -11.49
C GLY A 252 -1.75 -2.88 -10.80
N LYS A 253 -1.14 -2.46 -9.67
CA LYS A 253 -0.12 -3.27 -8.95
C LYS A 253 -0.56 -4.71 -8.72
N THR A 254 -1.68 -4.90 -8.04
CA THR A 254 -2.23 -6.22 -7.67
C THR A 254 -2.61 -7.01 -8.93
N THR A 255 -3.34 -6.40 -9.86
CA THR A 255 -3.77 -7.05 -11.11
C THR A 255 -2.60 -7.54 -11.96
N LEU A 256 -1.52 -6.74 -12.06
CA LEU A 256 -0.36 -7.06 -12.89
C LEU A 256 0.66 -7.97 -12.20
N SER A 257 0.72 -7.98 -10.86
CA SER A 257 1.56 -8.96 -10.15
C SER A 257 0.97 -10.37 -10.13
N THR A 258 -0.36 -10.47 -10.15
CA THR A 258 -1.08 -11.75 -10.22
C THR A 258 -1.16 -12.20 -11.68
N ASP A 259 0.01 -12.57 -12.22
CA ASP A 259 0.18 -13.15 -13.54
C ASP A 259 0.27 -14.67 -13.42
N PRO A 260 -0.57 -15.46 -14.12
CA PRO A 260 -0.48 -16.93 -14.06
C PRO A 260 0.88 -17.49 -14.50
N LYS A 261 1.69 -16.74 -15.24
CA LYS A 261 3.03 -17.14 -15.69
C LYS A 261 4.11 -16.91 -14.62
N ARG A 262 3.78 -16.30 -13.48
CA ARG A 262 4.75 -15.84 -12.48
C ARG A 262 4.27 -16.10 -11.06
N LYS A 263 5.19 -16.44 -10.18
CA LYS A 263 4.88 -16.66 -8.76
C LYS A 263 4.82 -15.33 -8.02
N LEU A 264 3.69 -15.03 -7.39
CA LEU A 264 3.52 -13.83 -6.57
C LEU A 264 4.44 -13.89 -5.33
N ILE A 265 5.16 -12.81 -5.07
CA ILE A 265 5.90 -12.60 -3.82
C ILE A 265 5.02 -11.82 -2.84
N GLY A 266 4.36 -10.75 -3.32
CA GLY A 266 3.40 -9.95 -2.55
C GLY A 266 2.78 -8.84 -3.40
N ASP A 267 1.70 -8.21 -2.93
CA ASP A 267 0.89 -7.30 -3.74
C ASP A 267 1.12 -5.80 -3.49
N ASP A 268 1.81 -5.40 -2.40
CA ASP A 268 1.81 -3.98 -2.02
C ASP A 268 3.04 -3.46 -1.26
N GLU A 269 3.67 -4.25 -0.38
CA GLU A 269 4.75 -3.78 0.51
C GLU A 269 5.96 -4.72 0.54
N HIS A 270 7.13 -4.23 0.08
CA HIS A 270 8.35 -5.05 0.01
C HIS A 270 9.59 -4.34 0.51
N GLY A 271 10.52 -5.14 1.01
CA GLY A 271 11.89 -4.75 1.28
C GLY A 271 12.83 -5.20 0.16
N TRP A 272 13.97 -4.51 0.00
CA TRP A 272 15.09 -4.98 -0.82
C TRP A 272 16.40 -4.84 -0.07
N ASP A 273 16.92 -5.97 0.42
CA ASP A 273 18.16 -6.08 1.16
C ASP A 273 19.30 -6.68 0.31
N ASP A 274 20.32 -7.21 0.97
CA ASP A 274 21.48 -7.83 0.32
C ASP A 274 21.17 -9.20 -0.29
N ASP A 275 20.10 -9.88 0.13
CA ASP A 275 19.69 -11.18 -0.40
C ASP A 275 18.68 -11.04 -1.56
N GLY A 276 17.82 -10.01 -1.52
CA GLY A 276 16.85 -9.77 -2.57
C GLY A 276 15.57 -9.07 -2.12
N VAL A 277 14.49 -9.30 -2.86
CA VAL A 277 13.18 -8.70 -2.59
C VAL A 277 12.37 -9.61 -1.65
N PHE A 278 11.82 -9.05 -0.58
CA PHE A 278 11.01 -9.79 0.39
C PHE A 278 9.73 -9.04 0.75
N ASN A 279 8.64 -9.78 0.93
CA ASN A 279 7.34 -9.21 1.31
C ASN A 279 7.35 -8.81 2.79
N PHE A 280 6.63 -7.75 3.14
CA PHE A 280 6.34 -7.41 4.54
C PHE A 280 5.14 -8.18 5.10
N GLU A 281 4.31 -8.71 4.22
CA GLU A 281 2.95 -9.13 4.50
C GLU A 281 2.75 -10.65 4.43
N GLY A 282 1.68 -11.12 5.07
CA GLY A 282 1.19 -12.51 5.02
C GLY A 282 -0.09 -12.69 4.21
N GLY A 283 -0.55 -11.64 3.53
CA GLY A 283 -1.81 -11.56 2.79
C GLY A 283 -1.79 -10.51 1.69
N CYS A 284 -2.92 -10.38 1.00
CA CYS A 284 -3.16 -9.33 0.00
C CYS A 284 -4.42 -8.54 0.39
N TYR A 285 -4.46 -7.25 0.02
CA TYR A 285 -5.59 -6.37 0.30
C TYR A 285 -6.13 -5.74 -0.99
N ALA A 286 -6.75 -6.59 -1.82
CA ALA A 286 -7.16 -6.26 -3.17
C ALA A 286 -8.38 -5.33 -3.20
N LYS A 287 -8.44 -4.46 -4.21
CA LYS A 287 -9.67 -3.74 -4.59
C LYS A 287 -10.62 -4.70 -5.31
N THR A 288 -11.92 -4.55 -5.07
CA THR A 288 -12.95 -5.45 -5.63
C THR A 288 -13.96 -4.76 -6.53
N ILE A 289 -13.89 -3.43 -6.70
CA ILE A 289 -14.79 -2.70 -7.59
C ILE A 289 -14.59 -3.17 -9.04
N ASN A 290 -15.68 -3.55 -9.70
CA ASN A 290 -15.71 -4.18 -11.02
C ASN A 290 -14.90 -5.49 -11.15
N LEU A 291 -14.66 -6.20 -10.03
CA LEU A 291 -14.00 -7.50 -10.05
C LEU A 291 -14.87 -8.50 -10.81
N SER A 292 -14.27 -9.20 -11.77
CA SER A 292 -14.89 -10.33 -12.46
C SER A 292 -13.96 -11.54 -12.48
N LYS A 293 -14.57 -12.73 -12.49
CA LYS A 293 -13.83 -13.99 -12.53
C LYS A 293 -13.06 -14.16 -13.85
N GLU A 294 -13.57 -13.59 -14.92
CA GLU A 294 -12.98 -13.67 -16.26
C GLU A 294 -11.72 -12.81 -16.38
N ALA A 295 -11.73 -11.61 -15.79
CA ALA A 295 -10.61 -10.68 -15.88
C ALA A 295 -9.51 -10.97 -14.85
N GLU A 296 -9.90 -11.38 -13.64
CA GLU A 296 -9.00 -11.54 -12.48
C GLU A 296 -9.30 -12.85 -11.71
N PRO A 297 -9.16 -14.02 -12.35
CA PRO A 297 -9.60 -15.31 -11.80
C PRO A 297 -8.95 -15.65 -10.45
N ASP A 298 -7.65 -15.43 -10.30
CA ASP A 298 -6.92 -15.71 -9.07
C ASP A 298 -7.44 -14.88 -7.88
N ILE A 299 -7.69 -13.58 -8.10
CA ILE A 299 -8.23 -12.69 -7.05
C ILE A 299 -9.67 -13.10 -6.71
N TYR A 300 -10.50 -13.37 -7.72
CA TYR A 300 -11.87 -13.82 -7.50
C TYR A 300 -11.93 -15.14 -6.73
N ASN A 301 -11.11 -16.12 -7.11
CA ASN A 301 -11.07 -17.44 -6.44
C ASN A 301 -10.44 -17.38 -5.04
N ALA A 302 -9.66 -16.33 -4.74
CA ALA A 302 -9.18 -16.06 -3.38
C ALA A 302 -10.31 -15.62 -2.42
N ILE A 303 -11.46 -15.18 -2.95
CA ILE A 303 -12.62 -14.81 -2.15
C ILE A 303 -13.41 -16.07 -1.80
N ARG A 304 -13.12 -16.60 -0.62
CA ARG A 304 -13.75 -17.78 -0.01
C ARG A 304 -13.67 -17.68 1.50
N ARG A 305 -14.07 -18.72 2.24
CA ARG A 305 -13.88 -18.78 3.71
C ARG A 305 -12.44 -18.37 4.07
N ASP A 306 -12.31 -17.55 5.13
CA ASP A 306 -11.07 -16.91 5.61
C ASP A 306 -10.61 -15.68 4.81
N ALA A 307 -11.32 -15.31 3.73
CA ALA A 307 -11.28 -13.97 3.19
C ALA A 307 -12.28 -13.06 3.93
N LEU A 308 -11.95 -11.78 4.02
CA LEU A 308 -12.77 -10.75 4.63
C LEU A 308 -13.03 -9.63 3.63
N LEU A 309 -14.26 -9.56 3.14
CA LEU A 309 -14.76 -8.52 2.25
C LEU A 309 -15.08 -7.26 3.06
N GLU A 310 -14.83 -6.09 2.48
CA GLU A 310 -15.00 -4.81 3.14
C GLU A 310 -15.77 -3.85 2.21
N ASN A 311 -16.92 -3.39 2.68
CA ASN A 311 -17.78 -2.41 2.02
C ASN A 311 -18.38 -2.81 0.66
N VAL A 312 -18.34 -4.10 0.31
CA VAL A 312 -19.05 -4.62 -0.87
C VAL A 312 -20.56 -4.67 -0.63
N THR A 313 -21.34 -4.51 -1.69
CA THR A 313 -22.79 -4.70 -1.63
C THR A 313 -23.10 -6.19 -1.64
N VAL A 314 -23.78 -6.66 -0.59
CA VAL A 314 -24.29 -8.03 -0.48
C VAL A 314 -25.80 -8.00 -0.65
N LEU A 315 -26.30 -8.75 -1.63
CA LEU A 315 -27.73 -8.85 -1.94
C LEU A 315 -28.45 -9.75 -0.94
N THR A 316 -29.79 -9.74 -0.97
CA THR A 316 -30.63 -10.48 -0.03
C THR A 316 -30.48 -12.00 -0.12
N ASP A 317 -30.02 -12.52 -1.25
CA ASP A 317 -29.71 -13.94 -1.46
C ASP A 317 -28.26 -14.32 -1.07
N GLY A 318 -27.49 -13.35 -0.55
CA GLY A 318 -26.09 -13.51 -0.15
C GLY A 318 -25.09 -13.33 -1.29
N THR A 319 -25.54 -13.08 -2.52
CA THR A 319 -24.62 -12.79 -3.64
C THR A 319 -23.95 -11.42 -3.49
N VAL A 320 -22.73 -11.28 -4.01
CA VAL A 320 -21.97 -10.02 -3.94
C VAL A 320 -22.07 -9.28 -5.28
N ASP A 321 -22.49 -8.02 -5.25
CA ASP A 321 -22.43 -7.13 -6.40
C ASP A 321 -21.12 -6.34 -6.38
N PHE A 322 -20.14 -6.80 -7.16
CA PHE A 322 -18.85 -6.13 -7.30
C PHE A 322 -18.89 -4.87 -8.17
N HIS A 323 -19.99 -4.61 -8.89
CA HIS A 323 -20.16 -3.40 -9.70
C HIS A 323 -20.77 -2.23 -8.94
N ASP A 324 -21.37 -2.50 -7.77
CA ASP A 324 -21.96 -1.46 -6.94
C ASP A 324 -20.90 -0.68 -6.15
N GLY A 325 -20.55 0.50 -6.68
CA GLY A 325 -19.70 1.51 -6.02
C GLY A 325 -20.47 2.57 -5.24
N SER A 326 -21.80 2.44 -5.08
CA SER A 326 -22.65 3.49 -4.48
C SER A 326 -22.21 3.89 -3.07
N LYS A 327 -21.69 2.93 -2.30
CA LYS A 327 -21.05 3.20 -1.01
C LYS A 327 -19.64 3.76 -1.17
N THR A 328 -18.82 3.08 -1.98
CA THR A 328 -17.43 3.47 -2.24
C THR A 328 -16.87 2.73 -3.46
N GLU A 329 -16.06 3.42 -4.26
CA GLU A 329 -15.20 2.81 -5.30
C GLU A 329 -13.95 2.10 -4.70
N ASN A 330 -13.80 2.14 -3.37
CA ASN A 330 -12.74 1.47 -2.64
C ASN A 330 -13.26 0.27 -1.84
N THR A 331 -14.16 -0.51 -2.44
CA THR A 331 -14.48 -1.85 -1.94
C THR A 331 -13.22 -2.72 -1.95
N ARG A 332 -13.07 -3.57 -0.95
CA ARG A 332 -11.86 -4.34 -0.71
C ARG A 332 -12.15 -5.77 -0.31
N VAL A 333 -11.12 -6.60 -0.42
CA VAL A 333 -11.04 -7.90 0.24
C VAL A 333 -9.64 -8.10 0.80
N SER A 334 -9.55 -8.58 2.03
CA SER A 334 -8.30 -9.14 2.58
C SER A 334 -8.36 -10.65 2.56
N TYR A 335 -7.26 -11.31 2.23
CA TYR A 335 -7.12 -12.75 2.31
C TYR A 335 -5.68 -13.12 2.61
N PRO A 336 -5.41 -14.25 3.29
CA PRO A 336 -4.05 -14.71 3.49
C PRO A 336 -3.44 -15.10 2.13
N ILE A 337 -2.14 -14.88 1.95
CA ILE A 337 -1.51 -14.95 0.62
C ILE A 337 -1.62 -16.35 -0.02
N ASN A 338 -1.74 -17.39 0.81
CA ASN A 338 -1.96 -18.77 0.40
C ASN A 338 -3.35 -19.03 -0.20
N HIS A 339 -4.23 -18.02 -0.26
CA HIS A 339 -5.44 -18.09 -1.06
C HIS A 339 -5.17 -18.07 -2.57
N ILE A 340 -4.05 -17.47 -2.97
CA ILE A 340 -3.51 -17.55 -4.32
C ILE A 340 -2.66 -18.82 -4.41
N GLU A 341 -2.83 -19.58 -5.49
CA GLU A 341 -2.11 -20.85 -5.68
C GLU A 341 -0.66 -20.61 -6.12
N ASN A 342 -0.46 -19.74 -7.13
CA ASN A 342 0.82 -19.48 -7.75
C ASN A 342 1.64 -18.41 -7.00
N ILE A 343 2.13 -18.77 -5.82
CA ILE A 343 2.94 -17.88 -4.97
C ILE A 343 4.30 -18.49 -4.64
N VAL A 344 5.22 -17.66 -4.19
CA VAL A 344 6.49 -18.12 -3.62
C VAL A 344 6.25 -18.69 -2.21
N LYS A 345 6.83 -19.86 -1.92
CA LYS A 345 6.74 -20.60 -0.65
C LYS A 345 8.10 -21.26 -0.34
N PRO A 346 8.43 -21.56 0.93
CA PRO A 346 7.62 -21.34 2.15
C PRO A 346 7.64 -19.89 2.66
N VAL A 347 8.57 -19.06 2.20
CA VAL A 347 8.71 -17.66 2.61
C VAL A 347 8.53 -16.76 1.40
N SER A 348 7.77 -15.68 1.54
CA SER A 348 7.48 -14.70 0.50
C SER A 348 8.69 -13.80 0.18
N LYS A 349 9.74 -14.38 -0.41
CA LYS A 349 10.94 -13.66 -0.86
C LYS A 349 11.61 -14.32 -2.06
N ALA A 350 12.36 -13.56 -2.83
CA ALA A 350 13.13 -14.04 -3.98
C ALA A 350 14.45 -13.24 -4.12
N GLY A 351 15.18 -13.46 -5.20
CA GLY A 351 16.44 -12.74 -5.47
C GLY A 351 16.24 -11.25 -5.80
N HIS A 352 17.30 -10.63 -6.33
CA HIS A 352 17.28 -9.23 -6.73
C HIS A 352 16.33 -8.97 -7.91
N ALA A 353 15.61 -7.84 -7.87
CA ALA A 353 14.80 -7.40 -8.99
C ALA A 353 15.68 -7.02 -10.19
N THR A 354 15.36 -7.56 -11.36
CA THR A 354 15.99 -7.20 -12.64
C THR A 354 15.14 -6.21 -13.43
N LYS A 355 13.83 -6.13 -13.11
CA LYS A 355 12.86 -5.25 -13.75
C LYS A 355 12.14 -4.41 -12.70
N VAL A 356 12.20 -3.09 -12.85
CA VAL A 356 11.52 -2.12 -11.99
C VAL A 356 10.50 -1.37 -12.83
N ILE A 357 9.22 -1.51 -12.51
CA ILE A 357 8.13 -0.94 -13.30
C ILE A 357 7.43 0.12 -12.47
N PHE A 358 7.33 1.33 -13.00
CA PHE A 358 6.60 2.44 -12.42
C PHE A 358 5.24 2.56 -13.10
N LEU A 359 4.17 2.23 -12.38
CA LEU A 359 2.79 2.33 -12.87
C LEU A 359 2.25 3.73 -12.60
N THR A 360 1.94 4.44 -13.68
CA THR A 360 1.29 5.75 -13.63
C THR A 360 -0.10 5.65 -14.24
N ALA A 361 -1.11 6.19 -13.57
CA ALA A 361 -2.46 6.32 -14.12
C ALA A 361 -2.62 7.76 -14.63
N ASP A 362 -2.05 8.04 -15.80
CA ASP A 362 -2.10 9.38 -16.38
C ASP A 362 -3.50 9.73 -16.89
N ALA A 363 -4.18 10.63 -16.18
CA ALA A 363 -5.51 11.12 -16.56
C ALA A 363 -5.47 12.18 -17.67
N PHE A 364 -4.30 12.76 -17.99
CA PHE A 364 -4.18 13.73 -19.08
C PHE A 364 -4.14 13.04 -20.46
N GLY A 365 -3.69 11.78 -20.50
CA GLY A 365 -3.49 11.03 -21.73
C GLY A 365 -2.29 11.53 -22.53
N VAL A 366 -1.20 11.89 -21.85
CA VAL A 366 0.03 12.44 -22.43
C VAL A 366 1.13 11.38 -22.47
N LEU A 367 1.28 10.62 -21.39
CA LEU A 367 2.35 9.64 -21.26
C LEU A 367 2.11 8.43 -22.17
N PRO A 368 3.17 7.88 -22.78
CA PRO A 368 3.08 6.70 -23.63
C PRO A 368 2.68 5.47 -22.80
N PRO A 369 2.09 4.42 -23.41
CA PRO A 369 1.79 3.18 -22.72
C PRO A 369 3.00 2.57 -22.00
N VAL A 370 4.20 2.71 -22.58
CA VAL A 370 5.45 2.26 -21.98
C VAL A 370 6.64 3.12 -22.41
N SER A 371 7.61 3.30 -21.52
CA SER A 371 8.91 3.89 -21.82
C SER A 371 10.03 3.17 -21.09
N ARG A 372 11.19 3.03 -21.74
CA ARG A 372 12.44 2.65 -21.08
C ARG A 372 13.10 3.89 -20.50
N LEU A 373 13.45 3.85 -19.22
CA LEU A 373 14.03 4.98 -18.51
C LEU A 373 15.55 4.89 -18.44
N THR A 374 16.23 6.03 -18.53
CA THR A 374 17.64 6.13 -18.11
C THR A 374 17.76 6.06 -16.57
N PRO A 375 18.96 5.83 -16.01
CA PRO A 375 19.16 5.89 -14.56
C PRO A 375 18.73 7.22 -13.92
N GLU A 376 18.95 8.35 -14.59
CA GLU A 376 18.55 9.67 -14.11
C GLU A 376 17.03 9.85 -14.21
N GLN A 377 16.42 9.44 -15.32
CA GLN A 377 14.95 9.45 -15.46
C GLN A 377 14.28 8.54 -14.45
N THR A 378 14.90 7.41 -14.10
CA THR A 378 14.41 6.50 -13.06
C THR A 378 14.27 7.24 -11.73
N GLN A 379 15.31 7.94 -11.31
CA GLN A 379 15.27 8.74 -10.08
C GLN A 379 14.26 9.89 -10.16
N TYR A 380 14.24 10.61 -11.29
CA TYR A 380 13.34 11.74 -11.50
C TYR A 380 11.87 11.31 -11.41
N HIS A 381 11.48 10.25 -12.13
CA HIS A 381 10.10 9.74 -12.12
C HIS A 381 9.74 9.05 -10.82
N PHE A 382 10.69 8.41 -10.12
CA PHE A 382 10.46 7.84 -8.80
C PHE A 382 10.19 8.93 -7.75
N LEU A 383 11.00 9.98 -7.71
CA LEU A 383 10.81 11.12 -6.81
C LEU A 383 9.55 11.92 -7.14
N SER A 384 9.25 12.08 -8.44
CA SER A 384 8.02 12.73 -8.88
C SER A 384 6.79 11.92 -8.49
N GLY A 385 6.81 10.61 -8.74
CA GLY A 385 5.72 9.69 -8.46
C GLY A 385 4.38 10.14 -9.05
N PHE A 386 4.43 10.67 -10.28
CA PHE A 386 3.24 11.17 -10.96
C PHE A 386 2.28 10.03 -11.30
N THR A 387 1.02 10.20 -10.92
CA THR A 387 -0.08 9.26 -11.18
C THR A 387 -1.41 9.94 -10.85
N ALA A 388 -2.50 9.19 -10.66
CA ALA A 388 -3.78 9.70 -10.18
C ALA A 388 -4.18 9.04 -8.86
N LYS A 389 -4.81 9.81 -7.96
CA LYS A 389 -5.62 9.27 -6.86
C LYS A 389 -6.95 8.83 -7.45
N LEU A 390 -7.20 7.54 -7.44
CA LEU A 390 -8.49 6.99 -7.86
C LEU A 390 -9.54 7.13 -6.74
N ALA A 391 -10.81 7.17 -7.13
CA ALA A 391 -11.94 7.38 -6.24
C ALA A 391 -11.92 6.44 -5.01
N GLY A 392 -12.31 6.98 -3.86
CA GLY A 392 -12.44 6.27 -2.58
C GLY A 392 -11.14 5.87 -1.88
N THR A 393 -9.96 6.06 -2.50
CA THR A 393 -8.67 5.64 -1.88
C THR A 393 -8.28 6.47 -0.65
N GLU A 394 -8.77 7.70 -0.56
CA GLU A 394 -8.70 8.61 0.58
C GLU A 394 -10.07 9.27 0.76
N ARG A 395 -10.46 9.55 2.01
CA ARG A 395 -11.74 10.22 2.30
C ARG A 395 -11.84 11.55 1.54
N GLY A 396 -12.92 11.70 0.75
CA GLY A 396 -13.21 12.90 -0.03
C GLY A 396 -12.73 12.89 -1.49
N VAL A 397 -12.07 11.83 -1.96
CA VAL A 397 -11.68 11.68 -3.38
C VAL A 397 -12.80 10.96 -4.14
N THR A 398 -13.50 11.66 -5.04
CA THR A 398 -14.63 11.12 -5.82
C THR A 398 -14.30 10.88 -7.29
N GLU A 399 -13.30 11.57 -7.84
CA GLU A 399 -12.88 11.45 -9.25
C GLU A 399 -11.36 11.27 -9.36
N PRO A 400 -10.84 10.65 -10.45
CA PRO A 400 -9.42 10.54 -10.71
C PRO A 400 -8.73 11.90 -10.64
N THR A 401 -7.94 12.12 -9.59
CA THR A 401 -7.27 13.40 -9.34
C THR A 401 -5.77 13.25 -9.61
N PRO A 402 -5.19 13.94 -10.60
CA PRO A 402 -3.75 13.91 -10.84
C PRO A 402 -2.97 14.29 -9.58
N THR A 403 -1.88 13.56 -9.32
CA THR A 403 -1.09 13.73 -8.11
C THR A 403 0.37 13.39 -8.34
N PHE A 404 1.24 14.08 -7.60
CA PHE A 404 2.64 13.74 -7.47
C PHE A 404 2.87 13.12 -6.10
N SER A 405 2.88 11.79 -6.06
CA SER A 405 3.06 11.03 -4.83
C SER A 405 4.46 10.43 -4.82
N ALA A 406 5.42 11.17 -4.25
CA ALA A 406 6.82 10.78 -4.15
C ALA A 406 6.99 9.28 -3.82
N CYS A 407 7.93 8.63 -4.50
CA CYS A 407 8.21 7.19 -4.38
C CYS A 407 6.99 6.30 -4.69
N PHE A 408 5.99 6.83 -5.39
CA PHE A 408 4.67 6.24 -5.59
C PHE A 408 3.95 5.87 -4.28
N GLY A 409 4.25 6.57 -3.17
CA GLY A 409 3.79 6.19 -1.83
C GLY A 409 3.88 7.28 -0.77
N ALA A 410 3.80 8.57 -1.14
CA ALA A 410 4.09 9.71 -0.25
C ALA A 410 3.37 9.69 1.10
N ALA A 411 2.13 9.19 1.16
CA ALA A 411 1.34 9.11 2.39
C ALA A 411 1.97 8.22 3.48
N PHE A 412 2.88 7.32 3.08
CA PHE A 412 3.51 6.31 3.93
C PHE A 412 4.99 6.58 4.18
N LEU A 413 5.56 7.61 3.52
CA LEU A 413 6.96 7.97 3.71
C LEU A 413 7.11 8.69 5.05
N THR A 414 8.09 8.24 5.82
CA THR A 414 8.47 8.80 7.13
C THR A 414 9.82 9.48 7.10
N LEU A 415 10.64 9.21 6.08
CA LEU A 415 11.90 9.89 5.78
C LEU A 415 11.75 10.79 4.56
N HIS A 416 12.80 11.55 4.24
CA HIS A 416 12.81 12.40 3.05
C HIS A 416 12.81 11.52 1.78
N PRO A 417 12.03 11.84 0.72
CA PRO A 417 11.95 11.03 -0.50
C PRO A 417 13.30 10.66 -1.15
N THR A 418 14.29 11.54 -1.05
CA THR A 418 15.65 11.26 -1.59
C THR A 418 16.34 10.09 -0.91
N GLN A 419 16.06 9.81 0.36
CA GLN A 419 16.64 8.65 1.07
C GLN A 419 16.12 7.33 0.50
N TYR A 420 14.83 7.26 0.14
CA TYR A 420 14.28 6.08 -0.53
C TYR A 420 14.83 5.91 -1.93
N ALA A 421 14.96 7.02 -2.69
CA ALA A 421 15.52 7.00 -4.02
C ALA A 421 16.98 6.53 -4.04
N GLU A 422 17.81 7.03 -3.12
CA GLU A 422 19.23 6.65 -3.01
C GLU A 422 19.38 5.14 -2.76
N VAL A 423 18.64 4.59 -1.79
CA VAL A 423 18.71 3.16 -1.47
C VAL A 423 18.19 2.31 -2.63
N LEU A 424 17.09 2.70 -3.28
CA LEU A 424 16.56 2.00 -4.46
C LEU A 424 17.58 1.98 -5.60
N VAL A 425 18.19 3.13 -5.92
CA VAL A 425 19.20 3.23 -6.98
C VAL A 425 20.40 2.34 -6.70
N LYS A 426 20.89 2.32 -5.46
CA LYS A 426 21.99 1.44 -5.05
C LYS A 426 21.66 -0.03 -5.31
N ARG A 427 20.44 -0.46 -4.95
CA ARG A 427 19.97 -1.84 -5.17
C ARG A 427 19.84 -2.17 -6.66
N MET A 428 19.26 -1.26 -7.44
CA MET A 428 19.12 -1.41 -8.88
C MET A 428 20.46 -1.49 -9.61
N GLN A 429 21.42 -0.63 -9.25
CA GLN A 429 22.76 -0.63 -9.82
C GLN A 429 23.51 -1.93 -9.53
N ALA A 430 23.46 -2.40 -8.28
CA ALA A 430 24.09 -3.66 -7.88
C ALA A 430 23.51 -4.87 -8.65
N ALA A 431 22.21 -4.85 -8.95
CA ALA A 431 21.53 -5.92 -9.68
C ALA A 431 21.54 -5.77 -11.21
N GLY A 432 22.01 -4.62 -11.74
CA GLY A 432 21.87 -4.29 -13.16
C GLY A 432 20.41 -4.12 -13.62
N ALA A 433 19.51 -3.76 -12.71
CA ALA A 433 18.08 -3.67 -12.97
C ALA A 433 17.75 -2.55 -13.98
N LYS A 434 16.71 -2.78 -14.78
CA LYS A 434 16.19 -1.80 -15.75
C LYS A 434 14.84 -1.25 -15.29
N ALA A 435 14.62 0.04 -15.54
CA ALA A 435 13.39 0.72 -15.13
C ALA A 435 12.51 1.09 -16.32
N TYR A 436 11.20 0.98 -16.13
CA TYR A 436 10.19 1.31 -17.14
C TYR A 436 9.09 2.16 -16.51
N LEU A 437 8.57 3.12 -17.28
CA LEU A 437 7.35 3.86 -16.93
C LEU A 437 6.20 3.30 -17.76
N VAL A 438 5.15 2.80 -17.12
CA VAL A 438 3.99 2.19 -17.78
C VAL A 438 2.75 2.98 -17.45
N ASN A 439 2.10 3.52 -18.48
CA ASN A 439 0.83 4.22 -18.33
C ASN A 439 -0.32 3.20 -18.30
N THR A 440 -0.97 3.09 -17.15
CA THR A 440 -2.18 2.27 -16.88
C THR A 440 -3.44 3.12 -16.80
N GLY A 441 -3.30 4.42 -17.09
CA GLY A 441 -4.35 5.42 -17.12
C GLY A 441 -4.94 5.54 -18.51
N TRP A 442 -5.07 6.77 -19.01
CA TRP A 442 -5.81 7.13 -20.21
C TRP A 442 -4.88 7.48 -21.37
N ASN A 443 -5.45 7.52 -22.57
CA ASN A 443 -4.80 8.03 -23.79
C ASN A 443 -5.63 9.17 -24.44
N GLY A 444 -5.24 9.62 -25.63
CA GLY A 444 -5.89 10.72 -26.35
C GLY A 444 -7.36 10.49 -26.72
N THR A 445 -7.85 9.24 -26.66
CA THR A 445 -9.27 8.93 -26.89
C THR A 445 -10.16 9.22 -25.68
N GLY A 446 -9.56 9.55 -24.53
CA GLY A 446 -10.28 9.69 -23.25
C GLY A 446 -10.69 8.35 -22.63
N LYS A 447 -10.24 7.22 -23.18
CA LYS A 447 -10.44 5.88 -22.61
C LYS A 447 -9.19 5.40 -21.88
N ARG A 448 -9.41 4.57 -20.87
CA ARG A 448 -8.33 3.88 -20.17
C ARG A 448 -7.65 2.89 -21.12
N ILE A 449 -6.32 2.80 -21.08
CA ILE A 449 -5.55 1.79 -21.83
C ILE A 449 -6.04 0.41 -21.42
N SER A 450 -6.25 -0.47 -22.40
CA SER A 450 -6.87 -1.77 -22.13
C SER A 450 -5.95 -2.63 -21.25
N ILE A 451 -6.55 -3.43 -20.38
CA ILE A 451 -5.78 -4.37 -19.55
C ILE A 451 -5.05 -5.41 -20.41
N LYS A 452 -5.60 -5.75 -21.58
CA LYS A 452 -4.98 -6.64 -22.55
C LYS A 452 -3.68 -6.06 -23.08
N ASP A 453 -3.69 -4.80 -23.54
CA ASP A 453 -2.48 -4.13 -24.04
C ASP A 453 -1.46 -3.93 -22.92
N THR A 454 -1.93 -3.56 -21.72
CA THR A 454 -1.07 -3.42 -20.55
C THR A 454 -0.37 -4.75 -20.20
N ARG A 455 -1.09 -5.88 -20.20
CA ARG A 455 -0.47 -7.20 -19.99
C ARG A 455 0.51 -7.57 -21.11
N GLY A 456 0.21 -7.24 -22.37
CA GLY A 456 1.16 -7.42 -23.49
C GLY A 456 2.44 -6.60 -23.31
N ILE A 457 2.33 -5.37 -22.82
CA ILE A 457 3.48 -4.52 -22.47
C ILE A 457 4.30 -5.14 -21.32
N ILE A 458 3.63 -5.61 -20.26
CA ILE A 458 4.31 -6.27 -19.14
C ILE A 458 5.02 -7.54 -19.63
N ASP A 459 4.38 -8.35 -20.46
CA ASP A 459 5.01 -9.54 -21.06
C ASP A 459 6.29 -9.18 -21.82
N ALA A 460 6.25 -8.14 -22.67
CA ALA A 460 7.40 -7.66 -23.43
C ALA A 460 8.54 -7.07 -22.55
N ILE A 461 8.19 -6.48 -21.39
CA ILE A 461 9.18 -6.03 -20.41
C ILE A 461 9.88 -7.22 -19.76
N LEU A 462 9.09 -8.22 -19.33
CA LEU A 462 9.56 -9.34 -18.53
C LEU A 462 10.32 -10.37 -19.36
N ASN A 463 9.93 -10.61 -20.61
CA ASN A 463 10.62 -11.53 -21.51
C ASN A 463 11.86 -10.90 -22.18
N GLY A 464 11.99 -9.57 -22.15
CA GLY A 464 13.13 -8.82 -22.70
C GLY A 464 12.93 -8.26 -24.10
N ASP A 465 11.80 -8.52 -24.77
CA ASP A 465 11.53 -8.06 -26.14
C ASP A 465 11.64 -6.52 -26.27
N ILE A 466 11.27 -5.79 -25.22
CA ILE A 466 11.38 -4.32 -25.19
C ILE A 466 12.82 -3.81 -25.30
N GLU A 467 13.83 -4.61 -24.94
CA GLU A 467 15.24 -4.18 -24.98
C GLU A 467 15.79 -4.15 -26.40
N GLU A 468 15.32 -5.05 -27.25
CA GLU A 468 15.72 -5.20 -28.65
C GLU A 468 14.86 -4.34 -29.60
N ALA A 469 13.78 -3.73 -29.08
CA ALA A 469 12.88 -2.92 -29.88
C ALA A 469 13.51 -1.57 -30.27
N ASP A 470 13.37 -1.19 -31.54
CA ASP A 470 13.69 0.16 -32.01
C ASP A 470 12.84 1.19 -31.24
N THR A 471 13.46 2.27 -30.78
CA THR A 471 12.77 3.31 -30.00
C THR A 471 12.71 4.65 -30.72
N ILE A 472 11.62 5.38 -30.53
CA ILE A 472 11.56 6.83 -30.77
C ILE A 472 11.72 7.59 -29.45
N THR A 473 12.23 8.81 -29.53
CA THR A 473 12.24 9.73 -28.38
C THR A 473 10.97 10.59 -28.41
N LEU A 474 10.14 10.46 -27.38
CA LEU A 474 8.96 11.31 -27.20
C LEU A 474 9.43 12.73 -26.83
N PRO A 475 9.02 13.77 -27.59
CA PRO A 475 9.45 15.13 -27.30
C PRO A 475 8.89 15.62 -25.96
N ILE A 476 9.47 16.71 -25.44
CA ILE A 476 9.19 17.32 -24.13
C ILE A 476 9.67 16.45 -22.96
N PHE A 477 9.35 15.16 -22.93
CA PHE A 477 9.71 14.27 -21.82
C PHE A 477 11.02 13.50 -22.03
N ASP A 478 11.57 13.51 -23.26
CA ASP A 478 12.76 12.75 -23.66
C ASP A 478 12.66 11.24 -23.33
N LEU A 479 11.45 10.67 -23.40
CA LEU A 479 11.21 9.26 -23.08
C LEU A 479 11.48 8.36 -24.28
N ALA A 480 12.19 7.26 -24.07
CA ALA A 480 12.42 6.24 -25.10
C ALA A 480 11.21 5.29 -25.17
N VAL A 481 10.47 5.37 -26.28
CA VAL A 481 9.22 4.62 -26.52
C VAL A 481 9.46 3.60 -27.62
N PRO A 482 9.14 2.31 -27.42
CA PRO A 482 9.28 1.29 -28.47
C PRO A 482 8.36 1.59 -29.65
N THR A 483 8.85 1.36 -30.86
CA THR A 483 8.11 1.59 -32.11
C THR A 483 7.09 0.49 -32.40
N ALA A 484 7.32 -0.72 -31.89
CA ALA A 484 6.41 -1.86 -31.94
C ALA A 484 6.73 -2.81 -30.77
N LEU A 485 5.72 -3.55 -30.29
CA LEU A 485 5.88 -4.62 -29.31
C LEU A 485 5.01 -5.82 -29.69
N PRO A 486 5.47 -7.06 -29.50
CA PRO A 486 4.65 -8.24 -29.74
C PRO A 486 3.36 -8.24 -28.90
N GLY A 487 2.21 -8.46 -29.56
CA GLY A 487 0.92 -8.57 -28.87
C GLY A 487 0.32 -7.25 -28.39
N VAL A 488 0.90 -6.10 -28.75
CA VAL A 488 0.41 -4.75 -28.42
C VAL A 488 0.07 -4.00 -29.71
N ASP A 489 -1.00 -3.22 -29.71
CA ASP A 489 -1.34 -2.35 -30.85
C ASP A 489 -0.25 -1.26 -31.04
N THR A 490 0.42 -1.29 -32.20
CA THR A 490 1.48 -0.33 -32.55
C THR A 490 0.99 1.12 -32.53
N ASP A 491 -0.29 1.37 -32.82
CA ASP A 491 -0.81 2.74 -32.90
C ASP A 491 -1.06 3.39 -31.55
N ILE A 492 -1.07 2.62 -30.45
CA ILE A 492 -1.16 3.20 -29.10
C ILE A 492 0.20 3.59 -28.52
N LEU A 493 1.31 3.01 -29.00
CA LEU A 493 2.64 3.19 -28.41
C LEU A 493 3.11 4.64 -28.46
N ASP A 494 2.87 5.33 -29.58
CA ASP A 494 3.04 6.77 -29.65
C ASP A 494 1.74 7.46 -29.18
N PRO A 495 1.72 8.10 -28.00
CA PRO A 495 0.49 8.65 -27.43
C PRO A 495 -0.15 9.71 -28.34
N ARG A 496 0.64 10.37 -29.19
CA ARG A 496 0.18 11.38 -30.15
C ARG A 496 -0.77 10.83 -31.21
N LYS A 497 -0.65 9.54 -31.54
CA LYS A 497 -1.49 8.87 -32.55
C LYS A 497 -2.92 8.63 -32.07
N THR A 498 -3.14 8.64 -30.75
CA THR A 498 -4.48 8.43 -30.16
C THR A 498 -5.32 9.71 -30.08
N TYR A 499 -4.75 10.85 -30.49
CA TYR A 499 -5.47 12.12 -30.61
C TYR A 499 -5.96 12.33 -32.05
N ALA A 500 -7.13 12.97 -32.19
CA ALA A 500 -7.63 13.42 -33.48
C ALA A 500 -6.73 14.51 -34.11
N ASP A 501 -6.15 15.37 -33.29
CA ASP A 501 -5.17 16.39 -33.68
C ASP A 501 -3.96 16.34 -32.74
N LYS A 502 -2.76 16.22 -33.31
CA LYS A 502 -1.49 16.16 -32.58
C LYS A 502 -1.23 17.43 -31.76
N SER A 503 -1.78 18.58 -32.16
CA SER A 503 -1.65 19.84 -31.40
C SER A 503 -2.26 19.74 -29.99
N GLN A 504 -3.33 18.96 -29.83
CA GLN A 504 -3.98 18.74 -28.54
C GLN A 504 -3.10 17.95 -27.57
N TRP A 505 -2.33 16.99 -28.09
CA TRP A 505 -1.32 16.30 -27.29
C TRP A 505 -0.24 17.28 -26.84
N GLU A 506 0.25 18.15 -27.73
CA GLU A 506 1.32 19.10 -27.41
C GLU A 506 0.91 20.10 -26.32
N GLU A 507 -0.32 20.63 -26.38
CA GLU A 507 -0.88 21.51 -25.35
C GLU A 507 -0.90 20.83 -23.97
N LYS A 508 -1.47 19.62 -23.90
CA LYS A 508 -1.54 18.85 -22.65
C LYS A 508 -0.16 18.40 -22.17
N ALA A 509 0.75 18.09 -23.10
CA ALA A 509 2.11 17.69 -22.79
C ALA A 509 2.90 18.84 -22.15
N LYS A 510 2.73 20.08 -22.63
CA LYS A 510 3.33 21.27 -22.03
C LYS A 510 2.75 21.57 -20.65
N ASP A 511 1.42 21.48 -20.47
CA ASP A 511 0.80 21.62 -19.13
C ASP A 511 1.34 20.59 -18.14
N LEU A 512 1.38 19.31 -18.55
CA LEU A 512 1.91 18.26 -17.69
C LEU A 512 3.40 18.46 -17.39
N ALA A 513 4.21 18.85 -18.38
CA ALA A 513 5.63 19.14 -18.19
C ALA A 513 5.86 20.29 -17.20
N HIS A 514 5.11 21.39 -17.28
CA HIS A 514 5.13 22.46 -16.28
C HIS A 514 4.86 21.93 -14.87
N ARG A 515 3.83 21.10 -14.70
CA ARG A 515 3.50 20.51 -13.39
C ARG A 515 4.62 19.62 -12.85
N PHE A 516 5.30 18.86 -13.72
CA PHE A 516 6.47 18.06 -13.33
C PHE A 516 7.61 18.95 -12.83
N VAL A 517 7.95 20.00 -13.59
CA VAL A 517 9.00 20.96 -13.23
C VAL A 517 8.68 21.66 -11.90
N ASP A 518 7.47 22.20 -11.75
CA ASP A 518 7.02 22.89 -10.54
C ASP A 518 7.02 21.96 -9.33
N ASN A 519 6.56 20.71 -9.49
CA ASN A 519 6.58 19.72 -8.43
C ASN A 519 8.01 19.34 -8.01
N PHE A 520 8.96 19.32 -8.95
CA PHE A 520 10.30 18.82 -8.69
C PHE A 520 11.19 19.83 -7.94
N ASP A 521 10.90 21.14 -7.98
CA ASP A 521 11.64 22.17 -7.23
C ASP A 521 11.75 21.89 -5.73
N LYS A 522 10.76 21.19 -5.15
CA LYS A 522 10.81 20.83 -3.73
C LYS A 522 11.89 19.80 -3.38
N TYR A 523 12.53 19.19 -4.37
CA TYR A 523 13.62 18.22 -4.21
C TYR A 523 15.00 18.82 -4.57
N THR A 524 15.06 20.03 -5.11
CA THR A 524 16.31 20.70 -5.52
C THR A 524 17.05 21.38 -4.36
N ASP A 525 16.59 21.16 -3.14
CA ASP A 525 17.26 21.60 -1.91
C ASP A 525 18.52 20.79 -1.57
N THR A 526 18.83 19.77 -2.38
CA THR A 526 20.07 18.97 -2.30
C THR A 526 20.81 18.95 -3.65
N PRO A 527 22.16 18.83 -3.66
CA PRO A 527 22.92 18.72 -4.91
C PRO A 527 22.49 17.53 -5.79
N ALA A 528 22.06 16.42 -5.16
CA ALA A 528 21.57 15.25 -5.86
C ALA A 528 20.26 15.54 -6.59
N GLY A 529 19.32 16.23 -5.95
CA GLY A 529 18.05 16.63 -6.57
C GLY A 529 18.25 17.65 -7.69
N GLU A 530 19.09 18.66 -7.50
CA GLU A 530 19.40 19.66 -8.53
C GLU A 530 19.95 18.99 -9.81
N ALA A 531 20.84 18.00 -9.66
CA ALA A 531 21.42 17.28 -10.79
C ALA A 531 20.39 16.48 -11.61
N LEU A 532 19.22 16.17 -11.05
CA LEU A 532 18.15 15.40 -11.70
C LEU A 532 17.20 16.27 -12.54
N VAL A 533 17.22 17.60 -12.40
CA VAL A 533 16.33 18.51 -13.17
C VAL A 533 16.49 18.29 -14.68
N LYS A 534 17.71 18.05 -15.15
CA LYS A 534 18.03 17.78 -16.58
C LYS A 534 17.42 16.49 -17.14
N ALA A 535 16.98 15.58 -16.26
CA ALA A 535 16.35 14.32 -16.62
C ALA A 535 14.81 14.41 -16.62
N GLY A 536 14.26 15.54 -16.18
CA GLY A 536 12.85 15.86 -16.28
C GLY A 536 12.46 16.42 -17.65
N PRO A 537 11.17 16.79 -17.79
CA PRO A 537 10.67 17.40 -19.02
C PRO A 537 11.35 18.73 -19.35
N LYS A 538 11.53 19.00 -20.65
CA LYS A 538 12.11 20.22 -21.21
C LYS A 538 11.07 20.93 -22.06
N LEU A 539 10.76 22.16 -21.66
CA LEU A 539 9.77 23.04 -22.31
C LEU A 539 10.37 23.85 -23.46
#